data_AF-A0A3Q2PNK0-F1
#
_entry.id   AF-A0A3Q2PNK0-F1
#
_cell.length_a   1.000
_cell.length_b   1.000
_cell.length_c   1.000
_cell.angle_alpha   90.00
_cell.angle_beta   90.00
_cell.angle_gamma   90.00
#
_symmetry.space_group_name_H-M   'P 1'
#
loop_
_entity.id
_entity.type
_entity.pdbx_description
1 polymer ?
#
loop_
_entity_poly.entity_id
_entity_poly.type
_entity_poly.pdbx_seq_one_letter_code
_entity_poly.pdbx_strand_id
1 'polypeptide(L)'
;DIVGFCNKSLIVSYIFTFSVFVYLACAFRYGSEDLDVIGLSFRRDIWMKKVQVYPPTNGTSTKTPMQESLLRKVGEQGCPFSFQMPTNLPCSVSLHPGPSDSGKACGVDFEVKAYIAKEASNPDEVIEKKDTCRLMIRKIQFAPTNKAGPKAEISKQFMMSDKPIHLEASLEKEIYYHGDPITVLVKINNETSKTIKKVKLSVDQIASVVLYSSDTYTKEVCAEEFAENITANSTFEKSFQITPLLSNNKEKRGLAVDGKLKDEDTNLASTTCFNFSDVVVELPLTLMSPKPAG
;
A
#
# COMPACT_ATOMS: atom_id res chain seq x y z
N ASP A 1 11.98 10.46 4.79
CA ASP A 1 12.70 11.36 3.86
C ASP A 1 13.23 10.61 2.67
N ILE A 2 13.17 11.21 1.49
CA ILE A 2 13.80 10.69 0.28
C ILE A 2 15.04 11.52 0.02
N VAL A 3 16.17 10.84 -0.16
CA VAL A 3 17.49 11.42 -0.32
C VAL A 3 18.03 10.97 -1.66
N GLY A 4 18.50 11.91 -2.48
CA GLY A 4 19.01 11.59 -3.81
C GLY A 4 20.18 12.48 -4.23
N PHE A 5 20.73 12.12 -5.39
CA PHE A 5 21.94 12.71 -5.93
C PHE A 5 21.85 12.83 -7.46
N CYS A 6 22.27 13.98 -8.02
CA CYS A 6 22.33 14.21 -9.46
C CYS A 6 23.79 14.47 -9.90
N ASN A 7 24.25 13.78 -10.95
CA ASN A 7 25.57 13.99 -11.55
C ASN A 7 25.47 14.93 -12.76
N LYS A 8 26.23 16.01 -12.73
CA LYS A 8 26.24 17.09 -13.72
C LYS A 8 27.20 16.84 -14.91
N SER A 9 27.91 15.70 -14.98
CA SER A 9 28.89 15.41 -16.05
C SER A 9 28.33 15.42 -17.49
N LEU A 10 27.01 15.34 -17.67
CA LEU A 10 26.35 15.50 -18.98
C LEU A 10 26.05 16.96 -19.36
N ILE A 11 26.41 17.92 -18.51
CA ILE A 11 25.82 19.27 -18.54
C ILE A 11 26.89 20.39 -18.61
N VAL A 12 28.05 20.11 -19.19
CA VAL A 12 29.17 21.08 -19.26
C VAL A 12 29.11 21.98 -20.50
N SER A 13 28.32 21.65 -21.53
CA SER A 13 28.27 22.44 -22.78
C SER A 13 27.01 23.30 -22.98
N TYR A 14 25.98 23.15 -22.13
CA TYR A 14 24.64 23.73 -22.38
C TYR A 14 24.12 24.75 -21.32
N ILE A 15 24.83 24.97 -20.21
CA ILE A 15 24.27 25.72 -19.05
C ILE A 15 24.78 27.16 -18.91
N PHE A 16 24.42 28.05 -19.83
CA PHE A 16 24.36 29.48 -19.46
C PHE A 16 22.91 29.97 -19.27
N THR A 17 21.91 29.15 -19.59
CA THR A 17 20.49 29.59 -19.59
C THR A 17 19.50 28.60 -18.98
N PHE A 18 19.96 27.42 -18.52
CA PHE A 18 19.08 26.33 -18.06
C PHE A 18 19.33 25.94 -16.61
N SER A 19 18.28 25.52 -15.93
CA SER A 19 18.28 25.03 -14.55
C SER A 19 17.91 23.54 -14.52
N VAL A 20 18.44 22.84 -13.51
CA VAL A 20 18.09 21.43 -13.25
C VAL A 20 17.09 21.41 -12.10
N PHE A 21 15.93 20.80 -12.36
CA PHE A 21 14.88 20.62 -11.38
C PHE A 21 14.67 19.14 -11.09
N VAL A 22 14.29 18.84 -9.86
CA VAL A 22 13.81 17.53 -9.46
C VAL A 22 12.46 17.72 -8.80
N TYR A 23 11.48 16.90 -9.18
CA TYR A 23 10.24 16.79 -8.42
C TYR A 23 10.04 15.37 -7.90
N LEU A 24 9.27 15.31 -6.81
CA LEU A 24 8.66 14.11 -6.29
C LEU A 24 7.15 14.28 -6.37
N ALA A 25 6.48 13.35 -7.03
CA ALA A 25 5.03 13.33 -7.19
C ALA A 25 4.43 12.04 -6.60
N CYS A 26 3.31 12.20 -5.90
CA CYS A 26 2.37 11.14 -5.55
C CYS A 26 1.19 11.29 -6.51
N ALA A 27 0.95 10.29 -7.35
CA ALA A 27 -0.09 10.34 -8.36
C ALA A 27 -1.00 9.12 -8.27
N PHE A 28 -2.30 9.35 -8.35
CA PHE A 28 -3.26 8.32 -8.66
C PHE A 28 -3.31 8.12 -10.18
N ARG A 29 -3.21 6.88 -10.63
CA ARG A 29 -3.28 6.49 -12.04
C ARG A 29 -4.42 5.51 -12.24
N TYR A 30 -5.14 5.68 -13.33
CA TYR A 30 -6.17 4.77 -13.80
C TYR A 30 -6.14 4.66 -15.32
N GLY A 31 -5.99 3.45 -15.85
CA GLY A 31 -5.88 3.19 -17.29
C GLY A 31 -4.49 2.66 -17.69
N SER A 32 -4.24 2.46 -18.98
CA SER A 32 -2.95 1.94 -19.46
C SER A 32 -2.00 3.04 -19.90
N GLU A 33 -0.68 2.76 -19.86
CA GLU A 33 0.34 3.67 -20.40
C GLU A 33 0.18 3.90 -21.92
N ASP A 34 -0.39 2.95 -22.65
CA ASP A 34 -0.71 3.12 -24.08
C ASP A 34 -1.92 4.05 -24.29
N LEU A 35 -2.84 4.10 -23.33
CA LEU A 35 -3.99 4.99 -23.35
C LEU A 35 -3.61 6.45 -23.00
N ASP A 36 -2.44 6.68 -22.39
CA ASP A 36 -1.92 8.03 -22.07
C ASP A 36 -1.60 8.80 -23.36
N VAL A 37 -1.22 8.08 -24.42
CA VAL A 37 -0.91 8.65 -25.74
C VAL A 37 -2.17 9.15 -26.46
N ILE A 38 -3.35 8.61 -26.11
CA ILE A 38 -4.66 8.94 -26.70
C ILE A 38 -5.56 9.73 -25.72
N GLY A 39 -5.03 10.13 -24.55
CA GLY A 39 -5.74 10.92 -23.55
C GLY A 39 -6.85 10.17 -22.80
N LEU A 40 -6.80 8.83 -22.80
CA LEU A 40 -7.82 7.97 -22.20
C LEU A 40 -7.44 7.39 -20.83
N SER A 41 -6.17 7.47 -20.44
CA SER A 41 -5.75 7.23 -19.06
C SER A 41 -5.84 8.50 -18.25
N PHE A 42 -6.13 8.27 -16.97
CA PHE A 42 -6.39 9.31 -16.00
C PHE A 42 -5.25 9.31 -14.99
N ARG A 43 -4.47 10.39 -14.98
CA ARG A 43 -3.47 10.67 -13.95
C ARG A 43 -3.90 11.91 -13.16
N ARG A 44 -3.96 11.78 -11.85
CA ARG A 44 -4.17 12.90 -10.94
C ARG A 44 -3.05 12.95 -9.93
N ASP A 45 -2.31 14.06 -9.94
CA ASP A 45 -1.29 14.31 -8.93
C ASP A 45 -1.99 14.66 -7.60
N ILE A 46 -1.90 13.76 -6.63
CA ILE A 46 -2.41 13.94 -5.27
C ILE A 46 -1.53 14.94 -4.52
N TRP A 47 -0.22 14.85 -4.74
CA TRP A 47 0.77 15.72 -4.13
C TRP A 47 2.01 15.82 -5.02
N MET A 48 2.60 17.00 -5.10
CA MET A 48 3.85 17.20 -5.83
C MET A 48 4.71 18.24 -5.10
N LYS A 49 6.02 17.96 -4.98
CA LYS A 49 7.01 18.91 -4.49
C LYS A 49 8.17 19.00 -5.48
N LYS A 50 8.55 20.22 -5.83
CA LYS A 50 9.61 20.53 -6.78
C LYS A 50 10.74 21.27 -6.07
N VAL A 51 11.98 20.96 -6.42
CA VAL A 51 13.18 21.64 -5.94
C VAL A 51 14.10 21.95 -7.11
N GLN A 52 14.74 23.11 -7.06
CA GLN A 52 15.82 23.46 -7.97
C GLN A 52 17.12 22.88 -7.42
N VAL A 53 17.76 22.03 -8.21
CA VAL A 53 19.02 21.37 -7.85
C VAL A 53 20.22 22.14 -8.40
N TYR A 54 20.05 22.76 -9.57
CA TYR A 54 21.06 23.62 -10.17
C TYR A 54 20.42 24.83 -10.89
N PRO A 55 20.96 26.04 -10.78
CA PRO A 55 22.02 26.43 -9.84
C PRO A 55 21.53 26.25 -8.39
N PRO A 56 22.42 25.89 -7.43
CA PRO A 56 22.02 25.64 -6.05
C PRO A 56 21.42 26.92 -5.46
N THR A 57 20.19 26.82 -4.97
CA THR A 57 19.61 27.88 -4.14
C THR A 57 20.19 27.77 -2.73
N ASN A 58 20.39 28.90 -2.05
CA ASN A 58 21.14 29.03 -0.79
C ASN A 58 20.55 28.32 0.46
N GLY A 59 19.77 27.24 0.27
CA GLY A 59 19.30 26.37 1.34
C GLY A 59 20.28 25.23 1.61
N THR A 60 21.24 25.45 2.52
CA THR A 60 22.07 24.39 3.11
C THR A 60 21.18 23.45 3.93
N SER A 61 20.66 22.42 3.28
CA SER A 61 20.07 21.28 3.99
C SER A 61 21.19 20.41 4.57
N THR A 62 20.97 19.91 5.79
CA THR A 62 21.87 18.96 6.45
C THR A 62 22.05 17.74 5.55
N LYS A 63 23.29 17.47 5.15
CA LYS A 63 23.61 16.35 4.26
C LYS A 63 23.59 15.06 5.05
N THR A 64 23.10 13.99 4.41
CA THR A 64 23.16 12.65 5.00
C THR A 64 24.53 12.00 4.75
N PRO A 65 24.96 11.01 5.56
CA PRO A 65 26.21 10.29 5.34
C PRO A 65 26.33 9.68 3.94
N MET A 66 25.21 9.25 3.36
CA MET A 66 25.14 8.76 1.98
C MET A 66 25.45 9.88 0.98
N GLN A 67 24.84 11.06 1.14
CA GLN A 67 25.10 12.20 0.25
C GLN A 67 26.55 12.65 0.33
N GLU A 68 27.14 12.68 1.53
CA GLU A 68 28.55 13.00 1.70
C GLU A 68 29.47 12.00 0.99
N SER A 69 29.17 10.71 1.11
CA SER A 69 29.91 9.65 0.42
C SER A 69 29.81 9.76 -1.10
N LEU A 70 28.62 10.05 -1.63
CA LEU A 70 28.39 10.25 -3.07
C LEU A 70 29.09 11.52 -3.58
N LEU A 71 29.06 12.61 -2.81
CA LEU A 71 29.76 13.85 -3.14
C LEU A 71 31.28 13.64 -3.19
N ARG A 72 31.86 12.87 -2.26
CA ARG A 72 33.28 12.51 -2.30
C ARG A 72 33.64 11.69 -3.54
N LYS A 73 32.73 10.82 -4.01
CA LYS A 73 32.96 9.96 -5.17
C LYS A 73 32.82 10.68 -6.51
N VAL A 74 31.86 11.60 -6.62
CA VAL A 74 31.51 12.27 -7.90
C VAL A 74 32.18 13.64 -8.04
N GLY A 75 32.63 14.24 -6.94
CA GLY A 75 33.30 15.54 -6.93
C GLY A 75 32.34 16.71 -7.10
N GLU A 76 32.86 17.83 -7.61
CA GLU A 76 32.16 19.13 -7.71
C GLU A 76 30.93 19.13 -8.64
N GLN A 77 30.80 18.10 -9.48
CA GLN A 77 29.64 17.90 -10.36
C GLN A 77 28.44 17.29 -9.65
N GLY A 78 28.55 17.00 -8.36
CA GLY A 78 27.48 16.42 -7.57
C GLY A 78 26.53 17.45 -6.98
N CYS A 79 25.24 17.32 -7.28
CA CYS A 79 24.21 18.16 -6.68
C CYS A 79 23.25 17.30 -5.84
N PRO A 80 23.26 17.42 -4.50
CA PRO A 80 22.38 16.66 -3.63
C PRO A 80 20.97 17.25 -3.59
N PHE A 81 19.96 16.41 -3.36
CA PHE A 81 18.59 16.86 -3.11
C PHE A 81 17.90 15.97 -2.06
N SER A 82 16.87 16.52 -1.41
CA SER A 82 16.07 15.79 -0.43
C SER A 82 14.61 16.24 -0.45
N PHE A 83 13.70 15.28 -0.23
CA PHE A 83 12.27 15.54 -0.06
C PHE A 83 11.80 15.05 1.31
N GLN A 84 11.14 15.95 2.05
CA GLN A 84 10.31 15.59 3.20
C GLN A 84 8.88 15.36 2.70
N MET A 85 8.39 14.14 2.89
CA MET A 85 7.07 13.71 2.46
C MET A 85 6.06 13.87 3.61
N PRO A 86 4.84 14.38 3.35
CA PRO A 86 3.78 14.38 4.33
C PRO A 86 3.42 12.95 4.77
N THR A 87 3.21 12.76 6.07
CA THR A 87 2.93 11.43 6.65
C THR A 87 1.58 10.88 6.19
N ASN A 88 0.60 11.76 5.96
CA ASN A 88 -0.78 11.46 5.56
C ASN A 88 -0.96 11.07 4.08
N LEU A 89 0.09 11.04 3.25
CA LEU A 89 -0.04 10.54 1.88
C LEU A 89 -0.36 9.03 1.89
N PRO A 90 -1.16 8.53 0.93
CA PRO A 90 -1.37 7.10 0.76
C PRO A 90 -0.05 6.36 0.51
N CYS A 91 0.00 5.08 0.85
CA CYS A 91 1.11 4.19 0.49
C CYS A 91 1.04 3.80 -0.99
N SER A 92 2.13 3.23 -1.51
CA SER A 92 2.15 2.67 -2.86
C SER A 92 1.26 1.44 -2.94
N VAL A 93 0.11 1.57 -3.60
CA VAL A 93 -0.89 0.52 -3.72
C VAL A 93 -1.38 0.45 -5.15
N SER A 94 -1.61 -0.75 -5.65
CA SER A 94 -2.20 -0.97 -6.97
C SER A 94 -3.32 -2.00 -6.88
N LEU A 95 -4.33 -1.90 -7.72
CA LEU A 95 -5.32 -2.95 -7.88
C LEU A 95 -4.79 -3.97 -8.90
N HIS A 96 -4.81 -5.24 -8.50
CA HIS A 96 -4.36 -6.34 -9.32
C HIS A 96 -5.23 -6.45 -10.58
N PRO A 97 -4.63 -6.36 -11.78
CA PRO A 97 -5.39 -6.38 -13.02
C PRO A 97 -6.01 -7.77 -13.23
N GLY A 98 -7.18 -7.79 -13.86
CA GLY A 98 -7.77 -9.05 -14.33
C GLY A 98 -7.06 -9.55 -15.60
N PRO A 99 -7.27 -10.84 -15.98
CA PRO A 99 -6.69 -11.40 -17.20
C PRO A 99 -7.01 -10.60 -18.48
N SER A 100 -8.19 -9.96 -18.52
CA SER A 100 -8.66 -9.11 -19.63
C SER A 100 -8.25 -7.63 -19.52
N ASP A 101 -7.62 -7.23 -18.42
CA ASP A 101 -7.20 -5.84 -18.14
C ASP A 101 -5.68 -5.67 -18.18
N SER A 102 -4.97 -6.60 -18.85
CA SER A 102 -3.52 -6.51 -19.04
C SER A 102 -3.13 -5.12 -19.55
N GLY A 103 -2.34 -4.41 -18.76
CA GLY A 103 -1.84 -3.06 -19.08
C GLY A 103 -2.60 -1.91 -18.42
N LYS A 104 -3.80 -2.09 -17.85
CA LYS A 104 -4.51 -1.03 -17.11
C LYS A 104 -4.03 -0.99 -15.66
N ALA A 105 -3.26 0.03 -15.31
CA ALA A 105 -2.86 0.28 -13.93
C ALA A 105 -3.94 1.11 -13.22
N CYS A 106 -4.41 0.65 -12.07
CA CYS A 106 -5.19 1.45 -11.13
C CYS A 106 -4.44 1.48 -9.82
N GLY A 107 -3.97 2.64 -9.36
CA GLY A 107 -3.15 2.69 -8.16
C GLY A 107 -2.57 4.05 -7.83
N VAL A 108 -1.87 4.09 -6.70
CA VAL A 108 -1.09 5.23 -6.23
C VAL A 108 0.38 4.89 -6.39
N ASP A 109 1.07 5.72 -7.17
CA ASP A 109 2.49 5.59 -7.41
C ASP A 109 3.26 6.84 -6.99
N PHE A 110 4.53 6.64 -6.65
CA PHE A 110 5.46 7.73 -6.37
C PHE A 110 6.53 7.81 -7.47
N GLU A 111 6.70 9.01 -8.00
CA GLU A 111 7.59 9.30 -9.12
C GLU A 111 8.59 10.39 -8.72
N VAL A 112 9.89 10.09 -8.84
CA VAL A 112 10.96 11.08 -8.82
C VAL A 112 11.35 11.36 -10.27
N LYS A 113 11.24 12.62 -10.70
CA LYS A 113 11.65 13.03 -12.05
C LYS A 113 12.62 14.19 -11.96
N ALA A 114 13.77 14.04 -12.61
CA ALA A 114 14.73 15.09 -12.85
C ALA A 114 14.59 15.59 -14.29
N TYR A 115 14.67 16.90 -14.51
CA TYR A 115 14.59 17.49 -15.84
C TYR A 115 15.35 18.81 -15.93
N ILE A 116 15.70 19.19 -17.16
CA ILE A 116 16.33 20.48 -17.48
C ILE A 116 15.24 21.42 -18.02
N ALA A 117 15.17 22.64 -17.49
CA ALA A 117 14.23 23.67 -17.95
C ALA A 117 14.80 25.08 -17.67
N LYS A 118 14.30 26.11 -18.37
CA LYS A 118 14.69 27.51 -18.13
C LYS A 118 14.10 28.02 -16.83
N GLU A 119 12.83 27.72 -16.58
CA GLU A 119 12.10 28.16 -15.39
C GLU A 119 11.43 26.99 -14.66
N ALA A 120 11.18 27.17 -13.36
CA ALA A 120 10.61 26.12 -12.54
C ALA A 120 9.22 25.68 -13.01
N SER A 121 8.39 26.62 -13.48
CA SER A 121 6.99 26.39 -13.83
C SER A 121 6.58 27.26 -15.02
N ASN A 122 7.22 27.06 -16.18
CA ASN A 122 6.76 27.65 -17.43
C ASN A 122 5.81 26.68 -18.16
N PRO A 123 4.51 27.02 -18.33
CA PRO A 123 3.55 26.15 -19.02
C PRO A 123 3.81 26.03 -20.53
N ASP A 124 4.54 26.97 -21.13
CA ASP A 124 4.84 27.00 -22.57
C ASP A 124 6.15 26.26 -22.90
N GLU A 125 6.96 25.90 -21.90
CA GLU A 125 8.21 25.17 -22.09
C GLU A 125 7.96 23.66 -22.17
N VAL A 126 8.14 23.10 -23.38
CA VAL A 126 8.07 21.66 -23.59
C VAL A 126 9.38 21.00 -23.17
N ILE A 127 9.33 20.23 -22.09
CA ILE A 127 10.49 19.47 -21.59
C ILE A 127 10.71 18.24 -22.48
N GLU A 128 11.87 18.15 -23.10
CA GLU A 128 12.22 17.01 -23.95
C GLU A 128 12.45 15.73 -23.12
N LYS A 129 12.05 14.58 -23.68
CA LYS A 129 12.25 13.26 -23.04
C LYS A 129 13.73 12.92 -22.85
N LYS A 130 14.61 13.40 -23.75
CA LYS A 130 16.07 13.17 -23.66
C LYS A 130 16.71 13.90 -22.47
N ASP A 131 16.10 15.02 -22.06
CA ASP A 131 16.58 15.87 -20.97
C ASP A 131 15.87 15.56 -19.64
N THR A 132 15.26 14.38 -19.58
CA THR A 132 14.47 13.90 -18.46
C THR A 132 15.01 12.55 -17.97
N CYS A 133 15.14 12.41 -16.65
CA CYS A 133 15.33 11.12 -16.00
C CYS A 133 14.18 10.85 -15.03
N ARG A 134 13.64 9.63 -15.02
CA ARG A 134 12.48 9.23 -14.22
C ARG A 134 12.79 7.97 -13.44
N LEU A 135 12.45 7.98 -12.16
CA LEU A 135 12.56 6.85 -11.23
C LEU A 135 11.24 6.66 -10.49
N MET A 136 10.70 5.45 -10.52
CA MET A 136 9.55 5.07 -9.69
C MET A 136 10.06 4.58 -8.34
N ILE A 137 9.42 5.03 -7.26
CA ILE A 137 9.74 4.63 -5.89
C ILE A 137 8.48 4.15 -5.19
N ARG A 138 8.64 3.44 -4.06
CA ARG A 138 7.52 2.99 -3.24
C ARG A 138 7.53 3.65 -1.87
N LYS A 139 6.33 4.06 -1.42
CA LYS A 139 6.08 4.37 -0.01
C LYS A 139 5.46 3.12 0.63
N ILE A 140 6.19 2.50 1.55
CA ILE A 140 5.75 1.33 2.31
C ILE A 140 5.51 1.76 3.76
N GLN A 141 4.43 1.27 4.36
CA GLN A 141 4.15 1.45 5.78
C GLN A 141 4.66 0.26 6.56
N PHE A 142 5.38 0.54 7.64
CA PHE A 142 5.79 -0.46 8.61
C PHE A 142 4.89 -0.42 9.82
N ALA A 143 4.68 -1.58 10.42
CA ALA A 143 3.83 -1.69 11.59
C ALA A 143 4.45 -1.00 12.82
N PRO A 144 3.64 -0.35 13.67
CA PRO A 144 4.07 0.07 15.00
C PRO A 144 4.24 -1.14 15.94
N THR A 145 4.65 -0.91 17.20
CA THR A 145 4.81 -1.98 18.20
C THR A 145 3.56 -2.82 18.35
N ASN A 146 3.74 -4.15 18.46
CA ASN A 146 2.65 -5.11 18.53
C ASN A 146 1.78 -4.91 19.80
N LYS A 147 0.47 -4.97 19.62
CA LYS A 147 -0.55 -4.86 20.67
C LYS A 147 -1.36 -6.16 20.76
N ALA A 148 -2.11 -6.31 21.85
CA ALA A 148 -3.05 -7.44 22.00
C ALA A 148 -4.09 -7.44 20.88
N GLY A 149 -4.40 -8.61 20.33
CA GLY A 149 -5.36 -8.73 19.24
C GLY A 149 -6.80 -8.45 19.63
N PRO A 150 -7.66 -8.11 18.65
CA PRO A 150 -9.08 -7.83 18.87
C PRO A 150 -9.86 -9.05 19.34
N LYS A 151 -10.99 -8.77 19.99
CA LYS A 151 -12.02 -9.75 20.34
C LYS A 151 -13.38 -9.26 19.86
N ALA A 152 -14.20 -10.18 19.37
CA ALA A 152 -15.56 -9.92 18.93
C ALA A 152 -16.48 -11.01 19.47
N GLU A 153 -17.66 -10.61 19.94
CA GLU A 153 -18.69 -11.52 20.43
C GLU A 153 -20.01 -11.21 19.71
N ILE A 154 -20.73 -12.25 19.32
CA ILE A 154 -22.08 -12.14 18.76
C ILE A 154 -22.99 -13.19 19.39
N SER A 155 -24.20 -12.78 19.74
CA SER A 155 -25.29 -13.68 20.12
C SER A 155 -26.36 -13.63 19.05
N LYS A 156 -26.76 -14.81 18.54
CA LYS A 156 -27.78 -14.92 17.49
C LYS A 156 -28.88 -15.87 17.92
N GLN A 157 -30.12 -15.41 17.82
CA GLN A 157 -31.30 -16.24 18.02
C GLN A 157 -31.93 -16.58 16.66
N PHE A 158 -32.40 -17.81 16.49
CA PHE A 158 -33.05 -18.26 15.26
C PHE A 158 -34.56 -18.35 15.47
N MET A 159 -35.37 -18.03 14.44
CA MET A 159 -36.84 -17.96 14.52
C MET A 159 -37.53 -19.24 15.05
N MET A 160 -36.85 -20.39 15.00
CA MET A 160 -37.35 -21.70 15.45
C MET A 160 -36.55 -22.29 16.63
N SER A 161 -35.76 -21.46 17.33
CA SER A 161 -34.97 -21.85 18.50
C SER A 161 -35.28 -20.91 19.65
N ASP A 162 -35.74 -21.47 20.77
CA ASP A 162 -36.08 -20.69 21.96
C ASP A 162 -34.84 -20.10 22.64
N LYS A 163 -33.65 -20.65 22.34
CA LYS A 163 -32.36 -20.26 22.91
C LYS A 163 -31.37 -19.76 21.85
N PRO A 164 -30.43 -18.87 22.23
CA PRO A 164 -29.44 -18.30 21.32
C PRO A 164 -28.21 -19.21 21.11
N ILE A 165 -27.40 -18.85 20.11
CA ILE A 165 -26.00 -19.28 20.01
C ILE A 165 -25.11 -18.08 20.33
N HIS A 166 -24.13 -18.26 21.20
CA HIS A 166 -23.09 -17.28 21.47
C HIS A 166 -21.80 -17.71 20.79
N LEU A 167 -21.20 -16.80 20.02
CA LEU A 167 -19.95 -16.98 19.32
C LEU A 167 -19.00 -15.85 19.73
N GLU A 168 -17.86 -16.21 20.31
CA GLU A 168 -16.74 -15.31 20.57
C GLU A 168 -15.57 -15.73 19.67
N ALA A 169 -14.95 -14.75 19.01
CA ALA A 169 -13.75 -14.95 18.23
C ALA A 169 -12.68 -13.93 18.68
N SER A 170 -11.42 -14.36 18.74
CA SER A 170 -10.30 -13.50 19.16
C SER A 170 -9.02 -13.79 18.40
N LEU A 171 -8.22 -12.75 18.18
CA LEU A 171 -6.88 -12.85 17.60
C LEU A 171 -5.83 -12.68 18.69
N GLU A 172 -4.68 -13.35 18.53
CA GLU A 172 -3.55 -13.20 19.47
C GLU A 172 -2.89 -11.82 19.37
N LYS A 173 -2.77 -11.32 18.14
CA LYS A 173 -2.07 -10.09 17.77
C LYS A 173 -2.97 -9.20 16.94
N GLU A 174 -2.77 -7.89 17.03
CA GLU A 174 -3.43 -6.90 16.16
C GLU A 174 -2.72 -6.80 14.80
N ILE A 175 -1.40 -7.01 14.80
CA ILE A 175 -0.51 -6.83 13.66
C ILE A 175 0.04 -8.18 13.21
N TYR A 176 -0.11 -8.47 11.92
CA TYR A 176 0.45 -9.63 11.23
C TYR A 176 1.34 -9.17 10.07
N TYR A 177 2.38 -9.94 9.77
CA TYR A 177 3.22 -9.71 8.61
C TYR A 177 2.80 -10.60 7.44
N HIS A 178 3.12 -10.16 6.22
CA HIS A 178 2.90 -10.96 5.02
C HIS A 178 3.56 -12.34 5.15
N GLY A 179 2.76 -13.40 4.99
CA GLY A 179 3.23 -14.79 5.09
C GLY A 179 3.09 -15.40 6.49
N ASP A 180 2.86 -14.62 7.53
CA ASP A 180 2.64 -15.16 8.88
C ASP A 180 1.23 -15.77 9.01
N PRO A 181 1.09 -16.95 9.64
CA PRO A 181 -0.21 -17.54 9.91
C PRO A 181 -0.98 -16.71 10.94
N ILE A 182 -2.28 -16.53 10.70
CA ILE A 182 -3.20 -15.85 11.59
C ILE A 182 -3.92 -16.90 12.44
N THR A 183 -3.68 -16.89 13.75
CA THR A 183 -4.38 -17.76 14.70
C THR A 183 -5.65 -17.08 15.21
N VAL A 184 -6.79 -17.74 15.03
CA VAL A 184 -8.11 -17.29 15.50
C VAL A 184 -8.63 -18.27 16.56
N LEU A 185 -8.79 -17.81 17.79
CA LEU A 185 -9.45 -18.57 18.85
C LEU A 185 -10.96 -18.36 18.75
N VAL A 186 -11.69 -19.46 18.56
CA VAL A 186 -13.15 -19.46 18.44
C VAL A 186 -13.74 -20.19 19.65
N LYS A 187 -14.65 -19.51 20.36
CA LYS A 187 -15.46 -20.07 21.44
C LYS A 187 -16.92 -20.01 21.04
N ILE A 188 -17.62 -21.14 21.17
CA ILE A 188 -19.04 -21.24 20.86
C ILE A 188 -19.74 -21.80 22.09
N ASN A 189 -20.76 -21.10 22.58
CA ASN A 189 -21.74 -21.65 23.51
C ASN A 189 -23.05 -21.85 22.74
N ASN A 190 -23.33 -23.11 22.37
CA ASN A 190 -24.51 -23.48 21.60
C ASN A 190 -25.62 -23.93 22.53
N GLU A 191 -26.53 -23.02 22.88
CA GLU A 191 -27.71 -23.34 23.70
C GLU A 191 -28.92 -23.78 22.86
N THR A 192 -28.76 -23.81 21.53
CA THR A 192 -29.82 -24.23 20.62
C THR A 192 -30.00 -25.74 20.61
N SER A 193 -31.14 -26.20 20.08
CA SER A 193 -31.39 -27.62 19.81
C SER A 193 -30.71 -28.14 18.53
N LYS A 194 -30.00 -27.29 17.79
CA LYS A 194 -29.37 -27.62 16.50
C LYS A 194 -27.88 -27.92 16.66
N THR A 195 -27.37 -28.77 15.78
CA THR A 195 -25.94 -29.10 15.70
C THR A 195 -25.26 -28.24 14.63
N ILE A 196 -24.06 -27.72 14.94
CA ILE A 196 -23.21 -27.01 13.98
C ILE A 196 -22.29 -28.05 13.35
N LYS A 197 -22.20 -28.05 12.01
CA LYS A 197 -21.43 -29.04 11.23
C LYS A 197 -20.10 -28.53 10.71
N LYS A 198 -19.94 -27.21 10.63
CA LYS A 198 -18.75 -26.57 10.10
C LYS A 198 -18.55 -25.17 10.66
N VAL A 199 -17.30 -24.78 10.75
CA VAL A 199 -16.84 -23.42 11.02
C VAL A 199 -16.08 -22.96 9.79
N LYS A 200 -16.48 -21.83 9.18
CA LYS A 200 -15.77 -21.22 8.05
C LYS A 200 -15.04 -19.98 8.57
N LEU A 201 -13.75 -19.89 8.31
CA LEU A 201 -12.98 -18.66 8.47
C LEU A 201 -12.73 -18.05 7.10
N SER A 202 -12.88 -16.72 6.99
CA SER A 202 -12.52 -15.95 5.81
C SER A 202 -11.71 -14.73 6.20
N VAL A 203 -10.76 -14.35 5.34
CA VAL A 203 -10.05 -13.08 5.41
C VAL A 203 -10.45 -12.28 4.18
N ASP A 204 -11.15 -11.17 4.42
CA ASP A 204 -11.61 -10.26 3.38
C ASP A 204 -10.70 -9.01 3.35
N GLN A 205 -10.33 -8.59 2.15
CA GLN A 205 -9.64 -7.34 1.91
C GLN A 205 -10.64 -6.27 1.50
N ILE A 206 -10.65 -5.17 2.24
CA ILE A 206 -11.46 -4.00 1.97
C ILE A 206 -10.55 -2.93 1.34
N ALA A 207 -10.86 -2.55 0.10
CA ALA A 207 -10.16 -1.50 -0.63
C ALA A 207 -11.13 -0.34 -0.90
N SER A 208 -10.91 0.79 -0.24
CA SER A 208 -11.69 2.01 -0.46
C SER A 208 -10.90 2.99 -1.34
N VAL A 209 -11.47 3.31 -2.50
CA VAL A 209 -10.91 4.28 -3.45
C VAL A 209 -11.64 5.59 -3.26
N VAL A 210 -10.94 6.61 -2.75
CA VAL A 210 -11.51 7.91 -2.38
C VAL A 210 -10.84 9.01 -3.21
N LEU A 211 -11.33 9.23 -4.44
CA LEU A 211 -10.78 10.26 -5.35
C LEU A 211 -11.85 11.23 -5.89
N TYR A 212 -12.98 10.68 -6.35
CA TYR A 212 -14.14 11.42 -6.89
C TYR A 212 -15.43 10.93 -6.23
N SER A 213 -15.58 9.62 -6.15
CA SER A 213 -16.55 8.89 -5.34
C SER A 213 -15.81 8.15 -4.22
N SER A 214 -16.54 7.80 -3.17
CA SER A 214 -16.07 6.89 -2.11
C SER A 214 -16.54 5.49 -2.45
N ASP A 215 -15.80 4.80 -3.32
CA ASP A 215 -16.11 3.44 -3.72
C ASP A 215 -15.37 2.45 -2.82
N THR A 216 -16.07 1.42 -2.33
CA THR A 216 -15.47 0.38 -1.48
C THR A 216 -15.64 -0.99 -2.12
N TYR A 217 -14.54 -1.72 -2.24
CA TYR A 217 -14.48 -3.06 -2.81
C TYR A 217 -14.07 -4.06 -1.72
N THR A 218 -14.92 -5.05 -1.46
CA THR A 218 -14.59 -6.18 -0.57
C THR A 218 -14.27 -7.40 -1.40
N LYS A 219 -13.14 -8.05 -1.12
CA LYS A 219 -12.68 -9.27 -1.81
C LYS A 219 -12.17 -10.30 -0.82
N GLU A 220 -12.71 -11.51 -0.89
CA GLU A 220 -12.22 -12.66 -0.11
C GLU A 220 -10.81 -13.03 -0.59
N VAL A 221 -9.81 -12.85 0.27
CA VAL A 221 -8.42 -13.21 0.02
C VAL A 221 -8.24 -14.72 0.22
N CYS A 222 -8.72 -15.24 1.34
CA CYS A 222 -8.68 -16.66 1.61
C CYS A 222 -9.85 -17.07 2.49
N ALA A 223 -10.25 -18.33 2.36
CA ALA A 223 -11.24 -18.92 3.23
C ALA A 223 -10.94 -20.40 3.45
N GLU A 224 -11.14 -20.85 4.68
CA GLU A 224 -10.94 -22.23 5.08
C GLU A 224 -12.19 -22.73 5.82
N GLU A 225 -12.66 -23.92 5.46
CA GLU A 225 -13.77 -24.60 6.13
C GLU A 225 -13.25 -25.73 7.00
N PHE A 226 -13.65 -25.72 8.27
CA PHE A 226 -13.31 -26.74 9.26
C PHE A 226 -14.56 -27.54 9.59
N ALA A 227 -14.52 -28.85 9.35
CA ALA A 227 -15.59 -29.75 9.73
C ALA A 227 -15.55 -29.96 11.25
N GLU A 228 -16.55 -29.44 11.95
CA GLU A 228 -16.66 -29.51 13.41
C GLU A 228 -18.07 -29.99 13.75
N ASN A 229 -18.21 -30.92 14.69
CA ASN A 229 -19.51 -31.42 15.13
C ASN A 229 -19.82 -30.88 16.52
N ILE A 230 -20.33 -29.66 16.60
CA ILE A 230 -20.69 -29.01 17.87
C ILE A 230 -22.15 -29.35 18.17
N THR A 231 -22.35 -30.21 19.15
CA THR A 231 -23.66 -30.72 19.57
C THR A 231 -24.57 -29.63 20.15
N ALA A 232 -25.87 -29.92 20.20
CA ALA A 232 -26.84 -29.05 20.88
C ALA A 232 -26.52 -28.96 22.39
N ASN A 233 -26.78 -27.80 23.00
CA ASN A 233 -26.55 -27.52 24.43
C ASN A 233 -25.12 -27.83 24.88
N SER A 234 -24.12 -27.44 24.09
CA SER A 234 -22.70 -27.69 24.40
C SER A 234 -21.83 -26.47 24.14
N THR A 235 -20.66 -26.44 24.78
CA THR A 235 -19.62 -25.44 24.55
C THR A 235 -18.49 -26.03 23.70
N PHE A 236 -17.84 -25.18 22.93
CA PHE A 236 -16.71 -25.52 22.06
C PHE A 236 -15.67 -24.41 22.13
N GLU A 237 -14.40 -24.78 22.21
CA GLU A 237 -13.26 -23.85 22.19
C GLU A 237 -12.13 -24.47 21.38
N LYS A 238 -11.70 -23.79 20.31
CA LYS A 238 -10.61 -24.26 19.45
C LYS A 238 -9.93 -23.10 18.74
N SER A 239 -8.61 -23.22 18.56
CA SER A 239 -7.82 -22.33 17.72
C SER A 239 -7.69 -22.88 16.31
N PHE A 240 -7.92 -22.01 15.34
CA PHE A 240 -7.76 -22.27 13.91
C PHE A 240 -6.68 -21.36 13.34
N GLN A 241 -6.06 -21.78 12.23
CA GLN A 241 -5.05 -20.98 11.53
C GLN A 241 -5.47 -20.76 10.09
N ILE A 242 -5.20 -19.56 9.57
CA ILE A 242 -5.41 -19.20 8.17
C ILE A 242 -4.29 -18.28 7.72
N THR A 243 -3.81 -18.42 6.48
CA THR A 243 -2.67 -17.63 5.97
C THR A 243 -3.05 -16.91 4.66
N PRO A 244 -3.26 -15.58 4.68
CA PRO A 244 -3.58 -14.82 3.48
C PRO A 244 -2.31 -14.63 2.62
N LEU A 245 -2.28 -15.26 1.45
CA LEU A 245 -1.15 -15.19 0.51
C LEU A 245 -1.60 -14.70 -0.86
N LEU A 246 -0.83 -13.80 -1.48
CA LEU A 246 -1.07 -13.39 -2.86
C LEU A 246 -0.83 -14.55 -3.85
N SER A 247 0.07 -15.49 -3.54
CA SER A 247 0.38 -16.63 -4.40
C SER A 247 -0.86 -17.47 -4.74
N ASN A 248 -1.81 -17.58 -3.81
CA ASN A 248 -3.07 -18.30 -3.97
C ASN A 248 -4.14 -17.50 -4.71
N ASN A 249 -3.85 -16.23 -5.03
CA ASN A 249 -4.81 -15.25 -5.51
C ASN A 249 -4.34 -14.51 -6.78
N LYS A 250 -3.30 -15.01 -7.47
CA LYS A 250 -2.70 -14.37 -8.66
C LYS A 250 -3.68 -14.11 -9.80
N GLU A 251 -4.78 -14.85 -9.88
CA GLU A 251 -5.79 -14.70 -10.93
C GLU A 251 -6.99 -13.83 -10.51
N LYS A 252 -7.10 -13.49 -9.22
CA LYS A 252 -8.22 -12.69 -8.71
C LYS A 252 -8.06 -11.22 -9.07
N ARG A 253 -8.97 -10.74 -9.92
CA ARG A 253 -9.07 -9.32 -10.29
C ARG A 253 -9.48 -8.44 -9.11
N GLY A 254 -8.85 -7.28 -8.99
CA GLY A 254 -9.28 -6.19 -8.10
C GLY A 254 -8.88 -6.37 -6.64
N LEU A 255 -7.96 -7.28 -6.33
CA LEU A 255 -7.27 -7.28 -5.04
C LEU A 255 -6.30 -6.10 -4.98
N ALA A 256 -6.27 -5.39 -3.85
CA ALA A 256 -5.23 -4.41 -3.61
C ALA A 256 -3.91 -5.15 -3.30
N VAL A 257 -2.87 -4.78 -4.04
CA VAL A 257 -1.50 -5.26 -3.88
C VAL A 257 -0.58 -4.08 -3.59
N ASP A 258 0.54 -4.33 -2.94
CA ASP A 258 1.58 -3.31 -2.82
C ASP A 258 2.05 -2.93 -4.25
N GLY A 259 2.44 -1.66 -4.44
CA GLY A 259 2.84 -1.16 -5.75
C GLY A 259 3.94 -2.03 -6.39
N LYS A 260 3.77 -2.36 -7.67
CA LYS A 260 4.71 -3.23 -8.41
C LYS A 260 5.86 -2.40 -9.01
N LEU A 261 7.09 -2.73 -8.63
CA LEU A 261 8.29 -2.34 -9.38
C LEU A 261 8.60 -3.45 -10.39
N LYS A 262 9.17 -3.09 -11.56
CA LYS A 262 9.24 -3.95 -12.76
C LYS A 262 9.75 -5.39 -12.51
N ASP A 263 10.64 -5.59 -11.53
CA ASP A 263 11.36 -6.85 -11.31
C ASP A 263 11.22 -7.45 -9.90
N GLU A 264 10.26 -7.00 -9.08
CA GLU A 264 10.09 -7.52 -7.71
C GLU A 264 8.78 -8.28 -7.51
N ASP A 265 8.84 -9.31 -6.65
CA ASP A 265 7.67 -9.97 -6.09
C ASP A 265 6.83 -8.96 -5.30
N THR A 266 5.51 -8.96 -5.54
CA THR A 266 4.57 -8.11 -4.82
C THR A 266 3.80 -8.92 -3.78
N ASN A 267 3.32 -8.24 -2.75
CA ASN A 267 2.47 -8.81 -1.70
C ASN A 267 1.06 -8.21 -1.78
N LEU A 268 0.15 -8.73 -0.95
CA LEU A 268 -1.11 -8.06 -0.68
C LEU A 268 -0.83 -6.65 -0.16
N ALA A 269 -1.73 -5.70 -0.44
CA ALA A 269 -1.57 -4.34 0.05
C ALA A 269 -1.53 -4.34 1.58
N SER A 270 -0.56 -3.61 2.14
CA SER A 270 -0.49 -3.40 3.58
C SER A 270 -1.66 -2.52 4.05
N THR A 271 -2.19 -2.77 5.26
CA THR A 271 -3.28 -2.00 5.85
C THR A 271 -2.87 -0.54 5.98
N THR A 272 -3.67 0.37 5.42
CA THR A 272 -3.39 1.81 5.54
C THR A 272 -3.85 2.29 6.91
N CYS A 273 -2.94 2.70 7.80
CA CYS A 273 -3.35 3.24 9.10
C CYS A 273 -3.87 4.67 8.95
N PHE A 274 -5.19 4.81 8.94
CA PHE A 274 -5.86 6.07 9.27
C PHE A 274 -6.60 5.88 10.60
N ASN A 275 -6.69 6.93 11.41
CA ASN A 275 -7.48 6.93 12.66
C ASN A 275 -9.00 6.89 12.34
N PHE A 276 -9.48 5.84 11.68
CA PHE A 276 -10.91 5.58 11.54
C PHE A 276 -11.30 4.52 12.56
N SER A 277 -11.98 4.99 13.61
CA SER A 277 -12.70 4.16 14.55
C SER A 277 -14.03 3.76 13.93
N ASP A 278 -14.01 2.84 12.96
CA ASP A 278 -15.23 2.21 12.48
C ASP A 278 -15.46 0.91 13.24
N VAL A 279 -16.60 0.87 13.93
CA VAL A 279 -17.08 -0.30 14.65
C VAL A 279 -17.82 -1.18 13.66
N VAL A 280 -17.17 -2.24 13.21
CA VAL A 280 -17.78 -3.33 12.44
C VAL A 280 -17.71 -4.59 13.29
N VAL A 281 -18.73 -5.45 13.21
CA VAL A 281 -18.78 -6.77 13.87
C VAL A 281 -17.94 -7.78 13.06
N GLU A 282 -16.69 -7.41 12.82
CA GLU A 282 -15.62 -8.20 12.18
C GLU A 282 -14.36 -7.96 13.00
N LEU A 283 -13.42 -8.90 13.06
CA LEU A 283 -12.16 -8.72 13.78
C LEU A 283 -11.19 -7.90 12.90
N PRO A 284 -10.99 -6.59 13.12
CA PRO A 284 -10.08 -5.82 12.29
C PRO A 284 -8.65 -6.31 12.53
N LEU A 285 -7.93 -6.66 11.47
CA LEU A 285 -6.51 -7.02 11.55
C LEU A 285 -5.66 -6.08 10.70
N THR A 286 -4.44 -5.86 11.15
CA THR A 286 -3.47 -5.02 10.45
C THR A 286 -2.41 -5.89 9.79
N LEU A 287 -2.43 -5.97 8.46
CA LEU A 287 -1.42 -6.69 7.66
C LEU A 287 -0.34 -5.72 7.19
N MET A 288 0.92 -6.00 7.49
CA MET A 288 2.02 -5.04 7.29
C MET A 288 3.26 -5.67 6.67
N SER A 289 4.09 -4.84 6.04
CA SER A 289 5.44 -5.23 5.65
C SER A 289 6.38 -5.28 6.86
N PRO A 290 7.30 -6.27 6.93
CA PRO A 290 8.29 -6.35 8.00
C PRO A 290 9.30 -5.20 7.89
N LYS A 291 9.77 -4.71 9.04
CA LYS A 291 10.82 -3.68 9.07
C LYS A 291 12.15 -4.29 8.55
N PRO A 292 12.92 -3.58 7.70
CA PRO A 292 14.23 -4.06 7.28
C PRO A 292 15.13 -4.27 8.50
N ALA A 293 15.89 -5.37 8.51
CA ALA A 293 16.94 -5.61 9.49
C ALA A 293 17.99 -4.49 9.36
N GLY A 294 18.25 -3.79 10.47
CA GLY A 294 19.20 -2.67 10.54
C GLY A 294 20.65 -3.11 10.44
#